data_AF-A0A938JBW7-F1
#
_entry.id   AF-A0A938JBW7-F1
#
_cell.length_a   1.000
_cell.length_b   1.000
_cell.length_c   1.000
_cell.angle_alpha   90.00
_cell.angle_beta   90.00
_cell.angle_gamma   90.00
#
_symmetry.space_group_name_H-M   'P 1'
#
loop_
_entity.id
_entity.type
_entity.pdbx_description
1 polymer ?
#
loop_
_entity_poly.entity_id
_entity_poly.type
_entity_poly.pdbx_seq_one_letter_code
_entity_poly.pdbx_strand_id
1 'polypeptide(L)'
;MPPRSFQSSTAEIAAALGADVAANWPLVLAALEARGIADTRTAIAAAATVYTEVGGMFAPIHENGDRATWTRLYEGRADLGNTQPGDGARYHGRGYIQLTGRANYRWYGQLLRHPLEDDPDLALRPDISAAVLAEYFVQREIPASAAKRAWKDGGPPLSWTGGG
;
A
#
# COMPACT_ATOMS: atom_id res chain seq x y z
N MET A 1 33.18 13.29 -26.97
CA MET A 1 32.89 12.09 -26.15
C MET A 1 31.47 11.68 -26.46
N PRO A 2 31.18 10.45 -26.93
CA PRO A 2 29.80 10.00 -27.02
C PRO A 2 29.19 9.96 -25.61
N PRO A 3 27.88 10.24 -25.44
CA PRO A 3 27.24 10.08 -24.15
C PRO A 3 27.38 8.62 -23.70
N ARG A 4 27.78 8.39 -22.45
CA ARG A 4 27.74 7.05 -21.85
C ARG A 4 26.28 6.59 -21.88
N SER A 5 25.96 5.61 -22.71
CA SER A 5 24.69 4.93 -22.65
C SER A 5 24.65 4.15 -21.33
N PHE A 6 23.74 4.53 -20.43
CA PHE A 6 23.38 3.70 -19.30
C PHE A 6 22.63 2.49 -19.86
N GLN A 7 23.24 1.30 -19.81
CA GLN A 7 22.67 0.07 -20.41
C GLN A 7 21.90 -0.79 -19.41
N SER A 8 21.76 -0.37 -18.15
CA SER A 8 21.08 -1.16 -17.13
C SER A 8 19.57 -1.14 -17.32
N SER A 9 18.99 -2.34 -17.40
CA SER A 9 17.56 -2.58 -17.34
C SER A 9 16.99 -2.25 -15.95
N THR A 10 15.67 -2.06 -15.87
CA THR A 10 14.97 -1.83 -14.59
C THR A 10 15.18 -2.98 -13.61
N ALA A 11 15.32 -4.22 -14.10
CA ALA A 11 15.60 -5.39 -13.28
C ALA A 11 17.01 -5.35 -12.67
N GLU A 12 18.02 -4.95 -13.44
CA GLU A 12 19.39 -4.79 -12.95
C GLU A 12 19.50 -3.66 -11.94
N ILE A 13 18.78 -2.55 -12.16
CA ILE A 13 18.70 -1.45 -11.20
C ILE A 13 18.03 -1.91 -9.90
N ALA A 14 16.90 -2.63 -10.00
CA ALA A 14 16.20 -3.16 -8.82
C ALA A 14 17.08 -4.14 -8.02
N ALA A 15 17.80 -5.02 -8.69
CA ALA A 15 18.76 -5.93 -8.06
C ALA A 15 19.89 -5.18 -7.33
N ALA A 16 20.41 -4.09 -7.91
CA ALA A 16 21.41 -3.25 -7.27
C ALA A 16 20.88 -2.48 -6.05
N LEU A 17 19.57 -2.20 -6.00
CA LEU A 17 18.92 -1.53 -4.87
C LEU A 17 18.59 -2.48 -3.70
N GLY A 18 18.54 -3.80 -3.94
CA GLY A 18 18.38 -4.81 -2.90
C GLY A 18 17.43 -5.94 -3.28
N ALA A 19 17.50 -7.06 -2.55
CA ALA A 19 16.70 -8.25 -2.81
C ALA A 19 15.19 -7.98 -2.72
N ASP A 20 14.76 -7.19 -1.74
CA ASP A 20 13.34 -6.84 -1.57
C ASP A 20 12.84 -5.94 -2.71
N VAL A 21 13.63 -4.96 -3.16
CA VAL A 21 13.28 -4.15 -4.33
C VAL A 21 13.16 -5.03 -5.57
N ALA A 22 14.12 -5.93 -5.79
CA ALA A 22 14.09 -6.87 -6.92
C ALA A 22 12.87 -7.80 -6.91
N ALA A 23 12.45 -8.26 -5.73
CA ALA A 23 11.30 -9.16 -5.59
C ALA A 23 9.95 -8.43 -5.70
N ASN A 24 9.84 -7.22 -5.14
CA ASN A 24 8.55 -6.54 -4.95
C ASN A 24 8.25 -5.49 -6.02
N TRP A 25 9.27 -4.81 -6.58
CA TRP A 25 9.05 -3.75 -7.57
C TRP A 25 8.30 -4.21 -8.84
N PRO A 26 8.61 -5.39 -9.43
CA PRO A 26 7.83 -5.88 -10.57
C PRO A 26 6.35 -6.08 -10.26
N LEU A 27 6.01 -6.46 -9.03
CA LEU A 27 4.62 -6.67 -8.60
C LEU A 27 3.89 -5.32 -8.44
N VAL A 28 4.56 -4.31 -7.90
CA VAL A 28 4.02 -2.94 -7.83
C VAL A 28 3.75 -2.40 -9.23
N LEU A 29 4.70 -2.52 -10.15
CA LEU A 29 4.50 -2.09 -11.54
C LEU A 29 3.34 -2.83 -12.22
N ALA A 30 3.29 -4.15 -12.10
CA ALA A 30 2.22 -4.95 -12.69
C ALA A 30 0.83 -4.55 -12.15
N ALA A 31 0.73 -4.24 -10.85
CA ALA A 31 -0.52 -3.76 -10.26
C ALA A 31 -0.93 -2.37 -10.79
N LEU A 32 0.02 -1.43 -10.94
CA LEU A 32 -0.25 -0.12 -11.54
C LEU A 32 -0.65 -0.24 -13.02
N GLU A 33 0.00 -1.14 -13.76
CA GLU A 33 -0.29 -1.42 -15.18
C GLU A 33 -1.70 -2.00 -15.34
N ALA A 34 -2.09 -2.95 -14.49
CA ALA A 34 -3.43 -3.53 -14.49
C ALA A 34 -4.54 -2.47 -14.24
N ARG A 35 -4.19 -1.36 -13.60
CA ARG A 35 -5.09 -0.21 -13.38
C ARG A 35 -4.94 0.90 -14.43
N GLY A 36 -4.01 0.75 -15.37
CA GLY A 36 -3.75 1.74 -16.43
C GLY A 36 -3.10 3.04 -15.93
N ILE A 37 -2.38 2.99 -14.80
CA ILE A 37 -1.81 4.16 -14.12
C ILE A 37 -0.29 4.10 -13.97
N ALA A 38 0.39 3.22 -14.70
CA ALA A 38 1.84 3.01 -14.58
C ALA A 38 2.71 4.08 -15.28
N ASP A 39 2.23 5.33 -15.43
CA ASP A 39 3.08 6.40 -15.95
C ASP A 39 4.25 6.69 -15.00
N THR A 40 5.34 7.25 -15.54
CA THR A 40 6.59 7.45 -14.79
C THR A 40 6.40 8.19 -13.47
N ARG A 41 5.50 9.18 -13.40
CA ARG A 41 5.32 9.96 -12.17
C ARG A 41 4.58 9.14 -11.12
N THR A 42 3.58 8.38 -11.54
CA THR A 42 2.86 7.47 -10.65
C THR A 42 3.76 6.34 -10.15
N ALA A 43 4.60 5.77 -11.02
CA ALA A 43 5.59 4.77 -10.63
C ALA A 43 6.58 5.30 -9.59
N ILE A 44 7.12 6.51 -9.78
CA ILE A 44 8.01 7.17 -8.80
C ILE A 44 7.30 7.36 -7.46
N ALA A 45 6.04 7.81 -7.49
CA ALA A 45 5.28 8.02 -6.28
C ALA A 45 4.95 6.71 -5.56
N ALA A 46 4.61 5.66 -6.28
CA ALA A 46 4.41 4.33 -5.69
C ALA A 46 5.70 3.83 -5.02
N ALA A 47 6.85 3.96 -5.70
CA ALA A 47 8.14 3.59 -5.11
C ALA A 47 8.46 4.40 -3.84
N ALA A 48 8.22 5.72 -3.86
CA ALA A 48 8.43 6.58 -2.71
C ALA A 48 7.49 6.21 -1.54
N THR A 49 6.20 6.01 -1.81
CA THR A 49 5.21 5.57 -0.81
C THR A 49 5.63 4.25 -0.19
N VAL A 50 5.90 3.22 -1.01
CA VAL A 50 6.31 1.90 -0.49
C VAL A 50 7.55 2.03 0.39
N TYR A 51 8.58 2.73 -0.10
CA TYR A 51 9.82 2.88 0.65
C TYR A 51 9.63 3.59 2.00
N THR A 52 8.83 4.66 2.03
CA THR A 52 8.54 5.42 3.25
C THR A 52 7.70 4.63 4.25
N GLU A 53 6.61 4.01 3.79
CA GLU A 53 5.63 3.34 4.66
C GLU A 53 6.19 2.06 5.31
N VAL A 54 7.16 1.40 4.66
CA VAL A 54 7.72 0.12 5.16
C VAL A 54 9.14 0.26 5.75
N GLY A 55 9.54 1.49 6.11
CA GLY A 55 10.83 1.74 6.77
C GLY A 55 12.05 1.41 5.89
N GLY A 56 11.92 1.55 4.57
CA GLY A 56 13.00 1.33 3.61
C GLY A 56 13.21 -0.13 3.19
N MET A 57 12.47 -1.08 3.75
CA MET A 57 12.61 -2.52 3.41
C MET A 57 12.04 -2.86 2.02
N PHE A 58 11.16 -2.03 1.46
CA PHE A 58 10.44 -2.28 0.20
C PHE A 58 9.68 -3.63 0.15
N ALA A 59 9.25 -4.14 1.29
CA ALA A 59 8.46 -5.36 1.43
C ALA A 59 7.20 -5.09 2.28
N PRO A 60 6.09 -5.83 2.09
CA PRO A 60 4.91 -5.70 2.94
C PRO A 60 5.26 -5.99 4.40
N ILE A 61 4.85 -5.12 5.33
CA ILE A 61 5.09 -5.29 6.76
C ILE A 61 3.77 -5.33 7.53
N HIS A 62 3.81 -5.89 8.73
CA HIS A 62 2.79 -5.62 9.74
C HIS A 62 3.21 -4.40 10.57
N GLU A 63 2.23 -3.67 11.07
CA GLU A 63 2.46 -2.60 12.03
C GLU A 63 3.19 -3.14 13.26
N ASN A 64 4.24 -2.45 13.72
CA ASN A 64 4.96 -2.86 14.92
C ASN A 64 4.03 -2.89 16.14
N GLY A 65 3.98 -4.02 16.83
CA GLY A 65 3.18 -4.18 18.02
C GLY A 65 2.84 -5.63 18.30
N ASP A 66 2.04 -5.82 19.33
CA ASP A 66 1.46 -7.09 19.69
C ASP A 66 -0.07 -6.99 19.78
N ARG A 67 -0.72 -8.13 20.04
CA ARG A 67 -2.17 -8.20 20.21
C ARG A 67 -2.70 -7.16 21.21
N ALA A 68 -2.02 -6.97 22.33
CA ALA A 68 -2.45 -6.03 23.36
C ALA A 68 -2.35 -4.57 22.87
N THR A 69 -1.26 -4.25 22.16
CA THR A 69 -1.02 -2.93 21.56
C THR A 69 -2.09 -2.60 20.53
N TRP A 70 -2.35 -3.48 19.56
CA TRP A 70 -3.35 -3.23 18.53
C TRP A 70 -4.78 -3.22 19.08
N THR A 71 -5.08 -4.08 20.06
CA THR A 71 -6.38 -4.00 20.77
C THR A 71 -6.54 -2.61 21.39
N ARG A 72 -5.53 -2.11 22.11
CA ARG A 72 -5.58 -0.78 22.73
C ARG A 72 -5.73 0.36 21.71
N LEU A 73 -5.13 0.24 20.53
CA LEU A 73 -5.16 1.28 19.50
C LEU A 73 -6.45 1.29 18.67
N TYR A 74 -7.03 0.11 18.41
CA TYR A 74 -8.02 -0.05 17.34
C TYR A 74 -9.33 -0.69 17.77
N GLU A 75 -9.42 -1.30 18.96
CA GLU A 75 -10.65 -1.94 19.43
C GLU A 75 -11.77 -0.90 19.61
N GLY A 76 -12.96 -1.22 19.13
CA GLY A 76 -14.13 -0.33 19.23
C GLY A 76 -14.09 0.92 18.33
N ARG A 77 -13.06 1.08 17.48
CA ARG A 77 -13.01 2.18 16.51
C ARG A 77 -14.02 1.99 15.39
N ALA A 78 -15.20 2.57 15.60
CA ALA A 78 -16.33 2.53 14.66
C ALA A 78 -15.98 3.13 13.29
N ASP A 79 -15.11 4.13 13.24
CA ASP A 79 -14.67 4.76 11.99
C ASP A 79 -13.72 3.88 11.16
N LEU A 80 -13.13 2.85 11.77
CA LEU A 80 -12.40 1.77 11.12
C LEU A 80 -13.27 0.52 10.87
N GLY A 81 -14.55 0.57 11.25
CA GLY A 81 -15.47 -0.58 11.23
C GLY A 81 -15.19 -1.63 12.30
N ASN A 82 -14.30 -1.36 13.26
CA ASN A 82 -13.95 -2.27 14.34
C ASN A 82 -15.05 -2.23 15.41
N THR A 83 -16.07 -3.05 15.22
CA THR A 83 -17.32 -3.04 16.00
C THR A 83 -17.59 -4.35 16.71
N GLN A 84 -16.76 -5.37 16.47
CA GLN A 84 -16.84 -6.68 17.11
C GLN A 84 -15.65 -6.87 18.06
N PRO A 85 -15.85 -7.57 19.20
CA PRO A 85 -14.76 -7.90 20.11
C PRO A 85 -13.59 -8.60 19.40
N GLY A 86 -12.39 -8.03 19.54
CA GLY A 86 -11.15 -8.56 18.97
C GLY A 86 -10.78 -7.98 17.60
N ASP A 87 -11.60 -7.08 17.05
CA ASP A 87 -11.34 -6.42 15.77
C ASP A 87 -10.04 -5.61 15.79
N GLY A 88 -9.72 -4.97 16.92
CA GLY A 88 -8.57 -4.09 16.99
C GLY A 88 -7.26 -4.82 16.70
N ALA A 89 -7.10 -6.01 17.29
CA ALA A 89 -5.93 -6.85 17.00
C ALA A 89 -6.01 -7.58 15.66
N ARG A 90 -7.20 -8.01 15.25
CA ARG A 90 -7.38 -8.77 14.00
C ARG A 90 -7.06 -7.92 12.77
N TYR A 91 -7.52 -6.68 12.76
CA TYR A 91 -7.41 -5.75 11.63
C TYR A 91 -6.40 -4.62 11.88
N HIS A 92 -5.25 -4.95 12.47
CA HIS A 92 -4.10 -4.03 12.57
C HIS A 92 -3.46 -3.75 11.20
N GLY A 93 -2.57 -2.75 11.14
CA GLY A 93 -1.93 -2.30 9.90
C GLY A 93 -1.11 -3.39 9.22
N ARG A 94 -1.33 -3.61 7.91
CA ARG A 94 -0.53 -4.52 7.07
C ARG A 94 -0.28 -3.95 5.68
N GLY A 95 0.75 -4.47 5.01
CA GLY A 95 1.00 -4.18 3.60
C GLY A 95 1.79 -2.90 3.35
N TYR A 96 1.92 -2.54 2.07
CA TYR A 96 2.70 -1.39 1.62
C TYR A 96 2.15 -0.04 2.06
N ILE A 97 0.88 0.03 2.46
CA ILE A 97 0.18 1.28 2.82
C ILE A 97 -0.46 1.23 4.21
N GLN A 98 -0.10 0.26 5.05
CA GLN A 98 -0.69 0.07 6.39
C GLN A 98 -2.23 0.02 6.36
N LEU A 99 -2.77 -0.99 5.68
CA LEU A 99 -4.21 -1.27 5.65
C LEU A 99 -4.70 -1.64 7.06
N THR A 100 -5.55 -0.81 7.65
CA THR A 100 -6.02 -0.96 9.03
C THR A 100 -7.55 -0.85 9.11
N GLY A 101 -8.18 -1.67 9.95
CA GLY A 101 -9.61 -1.61 10.24
C GLY A 101 -10.47 -2.55 9.40
N ARG A 102 -11.42 -3.25 10.05
CA ARG A 102 -12.32 -4.23 9.42
C ARG A 102 -12.99 -3.70 8.16
N ALA A 103 -13.46 -2.45 8.18
CA ALA A 103 -14.14 -1.84 7.04
C ALA A 103 -13.24 -1.79 5.80
N ASN A 104 -11.95 -1.47 5.99
CA ASN A 104 -10.99 -1.38 4.90
C ASN A 104 -10.61 -2.77 4.37
N TYR A 105 -10.36 -3.74 5.25
CA TYR A 105 -10.12 -5.14 4.82
C TYR A 105 -11.31 -5.71 4.04
N ARG A 106 -12.54 -5.46 4.49
CA ARG A 106 -13.76 -5.83 3.76
C ARG A 106 -13.82 -5.16 2.39
N TRP A 107 -13.62 -3.84 2.34
CA TRP A 107 -13.74 -3.08 1.10
C TRP A 107 -12.74 -3.50 0.04
N TYR A 108 -11.44 -3.53 0.39
CA TYR A 108 -10.41 -3.98 -0.54
C TYR A 108 -10.53 -5.46 -0.88
N GLY A 109 -10.97 -6.30 0.08
CA GLY A 109 -11.21 -7.71 -0.18
C GLY A 109 -12.29 -7.94 -1.25
N GLN A 110 -13.40 -7.21 -1.15
CA GLN A 110 -14.47 -7.27 -2.15
C GLN A 110 -14.03 -6.72 -3.50
N LEU A 111 -13.35 -5.56 -3.50
CA LEU A 111 -12.87 -4.90 -4.71
C LEU A 111 -11.89 -5.79 -5.50
N LEU A 112 -10.93 -6.40 -4.79
CA LEU A 112 -9.87 -7.22 -5.38
C LEU A 112 -10.24 -8.70 -5.47
N ARG A 113 -11.42 -9.10 -4.99
CA ARG A 113 -11.89 -10.50 -4.92
C ARG A 113 -10.94 -11.40 -4.13
N HIS A 114 -10.42 -10.89 -3.02
CA HIS A 114 -9.63 -11.63 -2.04
C HIS A 114 -10.35 -11.64 -0.68
N PRO A 115 -10.28 -12.74 0.09
CA PRO A 115 -10.98 -12.85 1.36
C PRO A 115 -10.25 -12.10 2.49
N LEU A 116 -9.91 -10.83 2.30
CA LEU A 116 -9.13 -10.01 3.23
C LEU A 116 -9.81 -9.80 4.59
N GLU A 117 -11.14 -9.81 4.66
CA GLU A 117 -11.85 -9.73 5.95
C GLU A 117 -11.72 -11.03 6.76
N ASP A 118 -11.73 -12.17 6.05
CA ASP A 118 -11.66 -13.51 6.64
C ASP A 118 -10.23 -13.92 6.97
N ASP A 119 -9.28 -13.51 6.12
CA ASP A 119 -7.84 -13.72 6.26
C ASP A 119 -7.07 -12.41 6.02
N PRO A 120 -6.93 -11.55 7.05
CA PRO A 120 -6.21 -10.28 6.96
C PRO A 120 -4.73 -10.42 6.62
N ASP A 121 -4.10 -11.56 6.91
CA ASP A 121 -2.66 -11.76 6.66
C ASP A 121 -2.35 -11.85 5.16
N LEU A 122 -3.36 -12.09 4.31
CA LEU A 122 -3.23 -11.95 2.86
C LEU A 122 -2.76 -10.56 2.43
N ALA A 123 -3.01 -9.50 3.21
CA ALA A 123 -2.48 -8.17 2.93
C ALA A 123 -0.95 -8.08 3.06
N LEU A 124 -0.28 -9.09 3.64
CA LEU A 124 1.18 -9.22 3.66
C LEU A 124 1.74 -9.93 2.43
N ARG A 125 0.89 -10.53 1.58
CA ARG A 125 1.36 -11.08 0.32
C ARG A 125 1.74 -9.94 -0.63
N PRO A 126 2.96 -9.93 -1.21
CA PRO A 126 3.41 -8.86 -2.09
C PRO A 126 2.49 -8.52 -3.25
N ASP A 127 1.93 -9.53 -3.92
CA ASP A 127 1.02 -9.36 -5.04
C ASP A 127 -0.31 -8.69 -4.64
N ILE A 128 -0.88 -9.12 -3.51
CA ILE A 128 -2.12 -8.56 -2.98
C ILE A 128 -1.89 -7.15 -2.42
N SER A 129 -0.78 -6.94 -1.70
CA SER A 129 -0.37 -5.64 -1.18
C SER A 129 -0.15 -4.63 -2.31
N ALA A 130 0.44 -5.05 -3.44
CA ALA A 130 0.60 -4.22 -4.64
C ALA A 130 -0.76 -3.85 -5.26
N ALA A 131 -1.69 -4.80 -5.34
CA ALA A 131 -3.04 -4.54 -5.84
C ALA A 131 -3.80 -3.54 -4.94
N VAL A 132 -3.68 -3.67 -3.61
CA VAL A 132 -4.24 -2.70 -2.65
C VAL A 132 -3.64 -1.30 -2.84
N LEU A 133 -2.31 -1.20 -3.00
CA LEU A 133 -1.62 0.06 -3.29
C LEU A 133 -2.13 0.72 -4.58
N ALA A 134 -2.30 -0.06 -5.65
CA ALA A 134 -2.77 0.47 -6.93
C ALA A 134 -4.20 1.02 -6.83
N GLU A 135 -5.11 0.30 -6.16
CA GLU A 135 -6.48 0.79 -5.94
C GLU A 135 -6.52 2.02 -5.03
N TYR A 136 -5.65 2.07 -4.01
CA TYR A 136 -5.50 3.27 -3.18
C TYR A 136 -5.08 4.49 -4.01
N PHE A 137 -4.14 4.32 -4.94
CA PHE A 137 -3.69 5.40 -5.84
C PHE A 137 -4.82 5.89 -6.76
N VAL A 138 -5.64 4.98 -7.29
CA VAL A 138 -6.82 5.33 -8.09
C VAL A 138 -7.82 6.15 -7.25
N GLN A 139 -8.16 5.66 -6.06
CA GLN A 139 -9.14 6.32 -5.16
C GLN A 139 -8.69 7.72 -4.72
N ARG A 140 -7.39 7.94 -4.59
CA ARG A 140 -6.79 9.22 -4.16
C ARG A 140 -6.43 10.14 -5.31
N GLU A 141 -6.78 9.77 -6.55
CA GLU A 141 -6.46 10.51 -7.77
C GLU A 141 -4.97 10.90 -7.87
N ILE A 142 -4.09 10.03 -7.35
CA ILE A 142 -2.65 10.26 -7.35
C ILE A 142 -2.12 10.44 -8.76
N PRO A 143 -2.52 9.64 -9.78
CA PRO A 143 -2.06 9.86 -11.16
C PRO A 143 -2.44 11.23 -11.72
N ALA A 144 -3.64 11.72 -11.41
CA ALA A 144 -4.08 13.05 -11.85
C ALA A 144 -3.29 14.17 -11.15
N SER A 145 -3.00 14.01 -9.86
CA SER A 145 -2.16 14.93 -9.08
C SER A 145 -0.71 14.92 -9.57
N ALA A 146 -0.20 13.74 -9.92
CA ALA A 146 1.11 13.50 -10.49
C ALA A 146 1.29 14.23 -11.82
N ALA A 147 0.35 14.07 -12.74
CA ALA A 147 0.34 14.71 -14.05
C ALA A 147 0.34 16.24 -13.95
N LYS A 148 -0.38 16.80 -12.98
CA LYS A 148 -0.50 18.25 -12.76
C LYS A 148 0.67 18.87 -11.99
N ARG A 149 1.63 18.07 -11.49
CA ARG A 149 2.70 18.50 -10.55
C ARG A 149 2.13 19.16 -9.28
N ALA A 150 0.94 18.76 -8.86
CA ALA A 150 0.18 19.38 -7.77
C ALA A 150 0.11 18.48 -6.53
N TRP A 151 1.22 17.80 -6.21
CA TRP A 151 1.32 16.92 -5.05
C TRP A 151 1.09 17.75 -3.77
N LYS A 152 0.05 17.40 -3.02
CA LYS A 152 -0.11 17.86 -1.64
C LYS A 152 0.40 16.75 -0.73
N ASP A 153 1.38 17.06 0.10
CA ASP A 153 1.89 16.15 1.13
C ASP A 153 0.73 15.65 2.00
N GLY A 154 0.65 14.33 2.17
CA GLY A 154 -0.11 13.65 3.22
C GLY A 154 -1.53 14.17 3.47
N GLY A 155 -2.52 13.67 2.71
CA GLY A 155 -3.87 13.62 3.28
C GLY A 155 -3.86 12.78 4.56
N PRO A 156 -4.69 13.11 5.56
CA PRO A 156 -4.58 12.57 6.92
C PRO A 156 -4.53 11.03 6.92
N PRO A 157 -3.86 10.41 7.92
CA PRO A 157 -3.99 8.97 8.13
C PRO A 157 -5.46 8.61 8.20
N LEU A 158 -5.82 7.43 7.65
CA LEU A 158 -7.17 6.89 7.51
C LEU A 158 -8.10 7.30 8.67
N SER A 159 -8.76 8.44 8.50
CA SER A 159 -9.88 8.89 9.32
C SER A 159 -10.98 9.23 8.35
N TRP A 160 -12.04 8.44 8.39
CA TRP A 160 -13.22 8.61 7.59
C TRP A 160 -13.97 9.85 8.12
N THR A 161 -14.03 10.93 7.34
CA THR A 161 -15.02 11.99 7.56
C THR A 161 -16.29 11.57 6.86
N GLY A 162 -17.16 10.89 7.60
CA GLY A 162 -18.54 10.68 7.18
C GLY A 162 -19.25 11.99 6.97
N GLY A 163 -19.81 12.17 5.78
CA GLY A 163 -20.85 13.16 5.55
C GLY A 163 -22.13 12.71 6.25
N GLY A 164 -22.66 13.59 7.10
CA GLY A 164 -23.87 13.46 7.89
C GLY A 164 -23.86 14.45 9.03
#